data_AF-R6UHV9-F1
#
_entry.id   AF-R6UHV9-F1
#
_cell.length_a   1.000
_cell.length_b   1.000
_cell.length_c   1.000
_cell.angle_alpha   90.00
_cell.angle_beta   90.00
_cell.angle_gamma   90.00
#
_symmetry.space_group_name_H-M   'P 1'
#
loop_
_entity.id
_entity.type
_entity.pdbx_description
1 polymer ?
#
loop_
_entity_poly.entity_id
_entity_poly.type
_entity_poly.pdbx_seq_one_letter_code
_entity_poly.pdbx_strand_id
1 'polypeptide(L)'
;MLKNLSGKVRALVIAGIVVVVVLVAALIGSLALRVDVAEARETALAAAGGGEVVGQEIDQEGLWNEYSFDIMNGDTRYEVEINAFGRVTGLESNQGGSGNYSHWD
;
A
#
# COMPACT_ATOMS: atom_id res chain seq x y z
N MET A 1 -8.37 40.61 -3.95
CA MET A 1 -9.83 40.60 -3.66
C MET A 1 -10.19 40.63 -2.17
N LEU A 2 -9.38 40.09 -1.24
CA LEU A 2 -9.75 39.98 0.19
C LEU A 2 -9.82 41.30 0.99
N LYS A 3 -9.34 42.42 0.42
CA LYS A 3 -9.16 43.70 1.12
C LYS A 3 -10.49 44.40 1.45
N ASN A 4 -11.57 44.06 0.74
CA ASN A 4 -12.91 44.66 0.88
C ASN A 4 -13.81 43.90 1.88
N LEU A 5 -13.29 42.88 2.56
CA LEU A 5 -14.03 42.03 3.50
C LEU A 5 -13.86 42.55 4.94
N SER A 6 -14.86 42.30 5.80
CA SER A 6 -14.76 42.55 7.24
C SER A 6 -13.61 41.75 7.88
N GLY A 7 -12.94 42.30 8.90
CA GLY A 7 -11.77 41.71 9.53
C GLY A 7 -11.96 40.26 10.00
N LYS A 8 -13.14 39.93 10.55
CA LYS A 8 -13.49 38.55 10.96
C LYS A 8 -13.60 37.60 9.77
N VAL A 9 -14.18 38.06 8.68
CA VAL A 9 -14.32 37.27 7.44
C VAL A 9 -12.95 37.07 6.80
N ARG A 10 -12.08 38.09 6.80
CA ARG A 10 -10.70 37.96 6.32
C ARG A 10 -9.90 36.93 7.11
N ALA A 11 -10.01 36.96 8.44
CA ALA A 11 -9.34 35.99 9.30
C ALA A 11 -9.79 34.55 9.02
N LEU A 12 -11.11 34.32 8.87
CA LEU A 12 -11.65 33.02 8.51
C LEU A 12 -11.19 32.54 7.13
N VAL A 13 -11.16 33.43 6.13
CA VAL A 13 -10.68 33.07 4.79
C VAL A 13 -9.19 32.73 4.80
N ILE A 14 -8.37 33.48 5.54
CA ILE A 14 -6.93 33.17 5.69
C ILE A 14 -6.75 31.83 6.38
N ALA A 15 -7.44 31.57 7.49
CA ALA A 15 -7.37 30.30 8.19
C ALA A 15 -7.79 29.14 7.27
N GLY A 16 -8.86 29.30 6.49
CA GLY A 16 -9.30 28.32 5.50
C GLY A 16 -8.23 28.05 4.44
N ILE A 17 -7.60 29.09 3.89
CA ILE A 17 -6.51 28.94 2.91
C ILE A 17 -5.33 28.18 3.53
N VAL A 18 -4.95 28.50 4.77
CA VAL A 18 -3.85 27.81 5.46
C VAL A 18 -4.15 26.32 5.60
N VAL A 19 -5.38 25.96 6.02
CA VAL A 19 -5.79 24.55 6.13
C VAL A 19 -5.69 23.85 4.77
N VAL A 20 -6.18 24.47 3.70
CA VAL A 20 -6.09 23.88 2.35
C VAL A 20 -4.64 23.71 1.91
N VAL A 21 -3.77 24.69 2.16
CA VAL A 21 -2.34 24.59 1.83
C VAL A 21 -1.68 23.44 2.58
N VAL A 22 -1.99 23.24 3.87
CA VAL A 22 -1.47 22.12 4.66
C VAL A 22 -1.95 20.78 4.11
N LEU A 23 -3.23 20.65 3.76
CA LEU A 23 -3.76 19.41 3.18
C LEU A 23 -3.13 19.09 1.82
N VAL A 24 -2.94 20.10 0.97
CA VAL A 24 -2.26 19.93 -0.33
C VAL A 24 -0.80 19.53 -0.14
N ALA A 25 -0.09 20.15 0.80
CA ALA A 25 1.29 19.78 1.11
C ALA A 25 1.40 18.34 1.63
N ALA A 26 0.46 17.90 2.48
CA ALA A 26 0.41 16.52 2.95
C ALA A 26 0.19 15.52 1.80
N LEU A 27 -0.72 15.82 0.87
CA LEU A 27 -0.98 14.96 -0.29
C LEU A 27 0.23 14.88 -1.24
N ILE A 28 0.91 16.01 -1.49
CA ILE A 28 2.13 16.02 -2.30
C ILE A 28 3.25 15.26 -1.59
N GLY A 29 3.38 15.44 -0.28
CA GLY A 29 4.34 14.70 0.54
C GLY A 29 4.11 13.18 0.47
N SER A 30 2.87 12.72 0.58
CA SER A 30 2.56 11.28 0.47
C SER A 30 2.81 10.73 -0.94
N LEU A 31 2.61 11.52 -2.00
CA LEU A 31 2.99 11.10 -3.37
C LEU A 31 4.51 10.90 -3.51
N ALA A 32 5.33 11.74 -2.87
CA ALA A 32 6.79 11.64 -2.91
C ALA A 32 7.36 10.50 -2.06
N LEU A 33 6.59 10.01 -1.08
CA LEU A 33 6.95 8.89 -0.20
C LEU A 33 6.52 7.53 -0.75
N ARG A 34 5.90 7.48 -1.94
CA ARG A 34 5.48 6.22 -2.56
C ARG A 34 6.70 5.40 -2.94
N VAL A 35 6.63 4.11 -2.68
CA VAL A 35 7.60 3.14 -3.20
C VAL A 35 7.22 2.76 -4.62
N ASP A 36 8.23 2.49 -5.44
CA ASP A 36 8.01 1.87 -6.73
C ASP A 36 7.79 0.35 -6.58
N VAL A 37 7.34 -0.28 -7.67
CA VAL A 37 7.02 -1.71 -7.69
C VAL A 37 8.23 -2.59 -7.35
N ALA A 38 9.46 -2.19 -7.71
CA ALA A 38 10.65 -2.97 -7.42
C ALA A 38 10.97 -2.98 -5.92
N GLU A 39 10.86 -1.82 -5.25
CA GLU A 39 11.03 -1.73 -3.79
C GLU A 39 9.93 -2.50 -3.04
N ALA A 40 8.68 -2.42 -3.52
CA ALA A 40 7.58 -3.24 -2.98
C ALA A 40 7.86 -4.75 -3.16
N ARG A 41 8.36 -5.16 -4.33
CA ARG A 41 8.73 -6.54 -4.64
C ARG A 41 9.86 -7.06 -3.74
N GLU A 42 10.88 -6.26 -3.48
CA GLU A 42 11.96 -6.62 -2.56
C GLU A 42 11.44 -6.82 -1.14
N THR A 43 10.54 -5.94 -0.70
CA THR A 43 9.88 -6.07 0.60
C THR A 43 9.03 -7.35 0.68
N ALA A 44 8.29 -7.66 -0.38
CA ALA A 44 7.48 -8.88 -0.46
C ALA A 44 8.35 -10.15 -0.43
N LEU A 45 9.45 -10.18 -1.19
CA LEU A 45 10.42 -11.28 -1.15
C LEU A 45 11.04 -11.44 0.24
N ALA A 46 11.39 -10.33 0.90
CA ALA A 46 11.89 -10.38 2.27
C ALA A 46 10.85 -10.95 3.24
N ALA A 47 9.56 -10.58 3.08
CA ALA A 47 8.46 -11.07 3.91
C ALA A 47 8.19 -12.57 3.72
N ALA A 48 8.28 -13.08 2.49
CA ALA A 48 8.13 -14.50 2.15
C ALA A 48 9.38 -15.35 2.47
N GLY A 49 10.46 -14.75 2.97
CA GLY A 49 11.73 -15.43 3.25
C GLY A 49 12.52 -15.81 2.00
N GLY A 50 12.33 -15.08 0.89
CA GLY A 50 12.90 -15.34 -0.43
C GLY A 50 11.92 -16.03 -1.38
N GLY A 51 12.46 -16.62 -2.45
CA GLY A 51 11.68 -17.34 -3.45
C GLY A 51 11.60 -16.64 -4.81
N GLU A 52 10.64 -17.06 -5.62
CA GLU A 52 10.38 -16.53 -6.96
C GLU A 52 9.00 -15.90 -7.02
N VAL A 53 8.92 -14.68 -7.55
CA VAL A 53 7.63 -14.02 -7.82
C VAL A 53 7.00 -14.69 -9.04
N VAL A 54 5.83 -15.31 -8.84
CA VAL A 54 5.07 -16.00 -9.90
C VAL A 54 3.81 -15.25 -10.33
N GLY A 55 3.42 -14.22 -9.59
CA GLY A 55 2.29 -13.34 -9.88
C GLY A 55 2.48 -11.97 -9.27
N GLN A 56 1.93 -10.95 -9.93
CA GLN A 56 1.96 -9.57 -9.45
C GLN A 56 0.68 -8.87 -9.90
N GLU A 57 -0.02 -8.25 -8.96
CA GLU A 57 -1.22 -7.45 -9.19
C GLU A 57 -1.06 -6.06 -8.54
N ILE A 58 -1.73 -5.07 -9.13
CA ILE A 58 -1.75 -3.69 -8.62
C ILE A 58 -3.20 -3.28 -8.49
N ASP A 59 -3.67 -3.21 -7.24
CA ASP A 59 -5.03 -2.83 -6.93
C ASP A 59 -5.12 -1.34 -6.59
N GLN A 60 -6.18 -0.70 -7.09
CA GLN A 60 -6.46 0.71 -6.80
C GLN A 60 -7.44 0.81 -5.64
N GLU A 61 -6.94 0.63 -4.41
CA GLU A 61 -7.73 0.79 -3.20
C GLU A 61 -7.62 2.22 -2.61
N GLY A 62 -8.64 3.05 -2.86
CA GLY A 62 -8.69 4.41 -2.31
C GLY A 62 -7.73 5.40 -2.99
N LEU A 63 -6.96 6.17 -2.22
CA LEU A 63 -6.07 7.22 -2.76
C LEU A 63 -4.69 6.70 -3.22
N TRP A 64 -4.34 5.48 -2.82
CA TRP A 64 -3.02 4.91 -2.99
C TRP A 64 -3.18 3.48 -3.50
N ASN A 65 -2.27 3.03 -4.37
CA ASN A 65 -2.34 1.66 -4.86
C ASN A 65 -1.87 0.67 -3.77
N GLU A 66 -2.33 -0.57 -3.87
CA GLU A 66 -1.77 -1.70 -3.16
C GLU A 66 -1.12 -2.64 -4.18
N TYR A 67 -0.03 -3.27 -3.79
CA TYR A 67 0.70 -4.23 -4.61
C TYR A 67 0.51 -5.61 -3.99
N SER A 68 -0.02 -6.55 -4.76
CA SER A 68 -0.07 -7.96 -4.35
C SER A 68 0.98 -8.77 -5.13
N PHE A 69 1.72 -9.61 -4.42
CA PHE A 69 2.73 -10.48 -5.00
C PHE A 69 2.50 -11.93 -4.58
N ASP A 70 2.36 -12.81 -5.57
CA ASP A 70 2.42 -14.25 -5.38
C ASP A 70 3.88 -14.71 -5.44
N ILE A 71 4.38 -15.32 -4.36
CA ILE A 71 5.76 -15.76 -4.21
C ILE A 71 5.79 -17.25 -3.92
N MET A 72 6.50 -18.02 -4.76
CA MET A 72 6.80 -19.42 -4.50
C MET A 72 8.11 -19.54 -3.74
N ASN A 73 8.05 -20.10 -2.53
CA ASN A 73 9.23 -20.46 -1.75
C ASN A 73 9.13 -21.94 -1.36
N GLY A 74 9.86 -22.79 -2.10
CA GLY A 74 9.70 -24.24 -2.02
C GLY A 74 8.32 -24.68 -2.51
N ASP A 75 7.63 -25.50 -1.72
CA ASP A 75 6.28 -26.01 -2.01
C ASP A 75 5.14 -25.13 -1.46
N THR A 76 5.49 -23.95 -0.93
CA THR A 76 4.53 -23.00 -0.36
C THR A 76 4.41 -21.78 -1.27
N ARG A 77 3.17 -21.43 -1.61
CA ARG A 77 2.84 -20.13 -2.21
C ARG A 77 2.55 -19.14 -1.08
N TYR A 78 3.17 -17.99 -1.13
CA TYR A 78 2.87 -16.84 -0.28
C TYR A 78 2.20 -15.77 -1.12
N GLU A 79 1.12 -15.22 -0.61
CA GLU A 79 0.51 -14.01 -1.16
C GLU A 79 0.85 -12.87 -0.21
N VAL A 80 1.55 -11.86 -0.72
CA VAL A 80 2.05 -10.74 0.09
C VAL A 80 1.48 -9.44 -0.46
N GLU A 81 0.72 -8.75 0.38
CA GLU A 81 0.16 -7.44 0.09
C GLU A 81 1.08 -6.35 0.68
N ILE A 82 1.43 -5.38 -0.16
CA ILE A 82 2.30 -4.25 0.18
C ILE A 82 1.58 -2.95 -0.21
N ASN A 83 1.39 -2.06 0.75
CA ASN A 83 0.80 -0.75 0.44
C ASN A 83 1.76 0.15 -0.38
N ALA A 84 1.24 1.25 -0.91
CA ALA A 84 2.02 2.23 -1.68
C ALA A 84 3.25 2.82 -0.98
N PHE A 85 3.43 2.61 0.33
CA PHE A 85 4.54 3.11 1.13
C PHE A 85 5.51 1.99 1.56
N GLY A 86 5.42 0.80 0.95
CA GLY A 86 6.36 -0.29 1.16
C GLY A 86 6.15 -1.05 2.46
N ARG A 87 4.95 -1.01 3.06
CA ARG A 87 4.66 -1.77 4.28
C ARG A 87 3.80 -2.98 3.93
N VAL A 88 4.18 -4.14 4.48
CA VAL A 88 3.36 -5.35 4.42
C VAL A 88 2.04 -5.11 5.15
N THR A 89 0.94 -5.30 4.43
CA THR A 89 -0.44 -5.18 4.93
C THR A 89 -1.09 -6.55 5.10
N GLY A 90 -0.70 -7.53 4.27
CA GLY A 90 -1.19 -8.90 4.28
C GLY A 90 -0.07 -9.90 3.98
N LEU A 91 -0.14 -11.07 4.62
CA LEU A 91 0.75 -12.21 4.34
C LEU A 91 -0.06 -13.49 4.54
N GLU A 92 -0.44 -14.12 3.44
CA GLU A 92 -1.13 -15.40 3.42
C GLU A 92 -0.21 -16.48 2.84
N SER A 93 -0.41 -17.74 3.24
CA SER A 93 0.38 -18.86 2.74
C SER A 93 -0.50 -20.05 2.43
N ASN A 94 -0.38 -20.56 1.21
CA ASN A 94 -1.04 -21.78 0.75
C ASN A 94 0.04 -22.82 0.42
N GLN A 95 0.14 -23.84 1.27
CA GLN A 95 1.04 -24.97 1.00
C GLN A 95 0.35 -25.94 0.04
N GLY A 96 1.01 -26.29 -1.06
CA GLY A 96 0.53 -27.28 -2.01
C GLY A 96 0.49 -28.67 -1.37
N GLY A 97 -0.63 -29.00 -0.70
CA GLY A 97 -1.09 -30.34 -0.35
C GLY A 97 -0.06 -31.35 0.16
N SER A 98 0.01 -31.50 1.49
CA SER A 98 0.23 -32.82 2.12
C SER A 98 -0.96 -33.13 3.03
N GLY A 99 -2.13 -33.26 2.40
CA GLY A 99 -3.36 -33.72 3.03
C GLY A 99 -3.40 -35.24 3.01
N ASN A 100 -3.13 -35.82 4.17
CA ASN A 100 -3.23 -37.24 4.52
C ASN A 100 -4.48 -37.93 3.90
N TYR A 101 -4.28 -38.83 2.92
CA TYR A 101 -5.34 -39.75 2.48
C TYR A 101 -5.54 -40.84 3.56
N SER A 102 -6.25 -40.52 4.64
CA SER A 102 -6.73 -41.54 5.57
C SER A 102 -7.90 -42.30 4.95
N HIS A 103 -7.55 -43.38 4.25
CA HIS A 103 -8.18 -44.70 4.25
C HIS A 103 -9.67 -44.75 4.64
N TRP A 104 -10.53 -44.97 3.65
CA TRP A 104 -11.80 -45.66 3.85
C TRP A 104 -11.55 -47.16 3.61
N ASP A 105 -11.69 -47.94 4.68
CA ASP A 105 -12.23 -49.32 4.82
C ASP A 105 -11.60 -50.07 6.01
#